data_AF-A0A383E3P7-F1
#
_entry.id   AF-A0A383E3P7-F1
#
_cell.length_a   1.000
_cell.length_b   1.000
_cell.length_c   1.000
_cell.angle_alpha   90.00
_cell.angle_beta   90.00
_cell.angle_gamma   90.00
#
_symmetry.space_group_name_H-M   'P 1'
#
loop_
_entity.id
_entity.type
_entity.pdbx_description
1 polymer ?
#
loop_
_entity_poly.entity_id
_entity_poly.type
_entity_poly.pdbx_seq_one_letter_code
_entity_poly.pdbx_strand_id
1 'polypeptide(L)'
;MNKSHNPYATALDGLVLDDPVSAFFDFCRERENIRLEREKGAPAPWTDDPIFQKGRFLNVFREDDRGSKAILHFARNLEKDLPTLIHALFFARWCNRQETLDKLSLKIISQPKELIKQLGTLDPWCNVTAYPVEPIHWE
;
A
#
# COMPACT_ATOMS: atom_id res chain seq x y z
N MET A 1 23.15 -14.48 -24.99
CA MET A 1 22.52 -13.81 -23.83
C MET A 1 22.02 -12.46 -24.30
N ASN A 2 20.70 -12.26 -24.39
CA ASN A 2 20.14 -10.95 -24.73
C ASN A 2 20.44 -9.99 -23.56
N LYS A 3 21.16 -8.90 -23.84
CA LYS A 3 21.31 -7.80 -22.88
C LYS A 3 19.90 -7.27 -22.61
N SER A 4 19.39 -7.42 -21.39
CA SER A 4 18.12 -6.81 -21.02
C SER A 4 18.27 -5.29 -21.16
N HIS A 5 17.35 -4.68 -21.90
CA HIS A 5 17.28 -3.23 -21.98
C HIS A 5 16.80 -2.71 -20.62
N ASN A 6 17.69 -2.08 -19.84
CA ASN A 6 17.33 -1.40 -18.61
C ASN A 6 17.09 0.10 -18.92
N PRO A 7 15.83 0.56 -18.97
CA PRO A 7 15.53 1.96 -19.30
C PRO A 7 16.02 2.95 -18.26
N TYR A 8 16.42 2.48 -17.07
CA TYR A 8 16.90 3.31 -15.97
C TYR A 8 18.43 3.30 -15.80
N ALA A 9 19.18 2.65 -16.71
CA ALA A 9 20.63 2.48 -16.58
C ALA A 9 21.40 3.80 -16.43
N THR A 10 20.89 4.87 -17.04
CA THR A 10 21.49 6.21 -17.04
C THR A 10 20.59 7.23 -16.32
N ALA A 11 19.60 6.78 -15.54
CA ALA A 11 18.61 7.67 -14.92
C ALA A 11 19.21 8.61 -13.87
N LEU A 12 20.41 8.30 -13.37
CA LEU A 12 21.14 9.09 -12.40
C LEU A 12 22.34 9.82 -13.01
N ASP A 13 22.57 9.69 -14.32
CA ASP A 13 23.70 10.32 -14.98
C ASP A 13 23.60 11.84 -14.85
N GLY A 14 24.65 12.46 -14.30
CA GLY A 14 24.68 13.90 -14.05
C GLY A 14 23.96 14.36 -12.78
N LEU A 15 23.40 13.44 -11.98
CA LEU A 15 22.89 13.81 -10.65
C LEU A 15 24.07 14.17 -9.73
N VAL A 16 24.11 15.44 -9.31
CA VAL A 16 25.06 15.95 -8.33
C VAL A 16 24.27 16.33 -7.08
N LEU A 17 24.63 15.72 -5.95
CA LEU A 17 24.09 16.06 -4.63
C LEU A 17 25.25 16.52 -3.75
N ASP A 18 25.22 17.78 -3.32
CA ASP A 18 26.25 18.35 -2.44
C ASP A 18 26.27 17.64 -1.08
N ASP A 19 25.08 17.36 -0.53
CA ASP A 19 24.88 16.55 0.66
C ASP A 19 23.75 15.53 0.42
N PRO A 20 24.07 14.28 0.05
CA PRO A 20 23.07 13.24 -0.21
C PRO A 20 22.30 12.83 1.04
N VAL A 21 22.88 12.99 2.24
CA VAL A 21 22.21 12.66 3.51
C VAL A 21 21.15 13.71 3.81
N SER A 22 21.49 15.00 3.70
CA SER A 22 20.49 16.06 3.85
C SER A 22 19.39 15.91 2.81
N ALA A 23 19.75 15.71 1.54
CA ALA A 23 18.77 15.54 0.45
C ALA A 23 17.78 14.38 0.71
N PHE A 24 18.26 13.25 1.24
CA PHE A 24 17.41 12.13 1.63
C PHE A 24 16.42 12.53 2.73
N PHE A 25 16.90 13.18 3.80
CA PHE A 25 16.02 13.59 4.90
C PHE A 25 15.08 14.75 4.52
N ASP A 26 15.48 15.63 3.61
CA ASP A 26 14.62 16.66 3.02
C ASP A 26 13.45 16.02 2.25
N PHE A 27 13.75 15.02 1.41
CA PHE A 27 12.72 14.21 0.76
C PHE A 27 11.78 13.55 1.76
N CYS A 28 12.30 12.94 2.83
CA CYS A 28 11.47 12.32 3.86
C CYS A 28 10.57 13.34 4.57
N ARG A 29 11.11 14.49 4.97
CA ARG A 29 10.32 15.56 5.61
C ARG A 29 9.20 16.05 4.71
N GLU A 30 9.51 16.34 3.45
CA GLU A 30 8.50 16.83 2.51
C GLU A 30 7.42 15.78 2.25
N ARG A 31 7.82 14.51 2.05
CA ARG A 31 6.86 13.43 1.87
C ARG A 31 5.94 13.24 3.07
N GLU A 32 6.45 13.45 4.27
CA GLU A 32 5.68 13.38 5.50
C GLU A 32 4.76 14.60 5.69
N ASN A 33 5.22 15.81 5.36
CA ASN A 33 4.38 17.02 5.35
C ASN A 33 3.17 16.83 4.42
N ILE A 34 3.38 16.29 3.23
CA ILE A 34 2.30 15.95 2.29
C ILE A 34 1.29 14.97 2.92
N ARG A 35 1.76 13.96 3.65
CA ARG A 35 0.87 13.01 4.36
C ARG A 35 0.03 13.73 5.41
N LEU A 36 0.65 14.60 6.21
CA LEU A 36 -0.02 15.37 7.26
C LEU A 36 -1.07 16.33 6.70
N GLU A 37 -0.77 17.07 5.63
CA GLU A 37 -1.74 17.96 4.98
C GLU A 37 -2.93 17.19 4.39
N ARG A 38 -2.68 16.02 3.79
CA ARG A 38 -3.73 15.11 3.34
C ARG A 38 -4.64 14.66 4.49
N GLU A 39 -4.07 14.27 5.61
CA GLU A 39 -4.83 13.81 6.78
C GLU A 39 -5.64 14.91 7.45
N LYS A 40 -5.18 16.17 7.38
CA LYS A 40 -5.94 17.35 7.82
C LYS A 40 -7.11 17.70 6.89
N GLY A 41 -7.20 17.07 5.72
CA GLY A 41 -8.23 17.37 4.73
C GLY A 41 -7.96 18.64 3.91
N ALA A 42 -6.71 19.10 3.83
CA ALA A 42 -6.34 20.24 2.99
C ALA A 42 -6.61 19.93 1.50
N PRO A 43 -7.04 20.93 0.70
CA PRO A 43 -7.21 20.75 -0.73
C PRO A 43 -5.87 20.52 -1.42
N ALA A 44 -5.86 19.72 -2.49
CA ALA A 44 -4.67 19.55 -3.33
C ALA A 44 -4.37 20.83 -4.15
N PRO A 45 -3.10 21.07 -4.55
CA PRO A 45 -1.91 20.26 -4.27
C PRO A 45 -1.37 20.47 -2.85
N TRP A 46 -0.77 19.42 -2.26
CA TRP A 46 -0.21 19.45 -0.90
C TRP A 46 1.28 19.83 -0.84
N THR A 47 1.86 20.12 -2.00
CA THR A 47 3.26 20.54 -2.20
C THR A 47 3.37 21.21 -3.55
N ASP A 48 4.30 22.15 -3.69
CA ASP A 48 4.63 22.78 -4.95
C ASP A 48 5.66 21.99 -5.77
N ASP A 49 6.24 20.92 -5.21
CA ASP A 49 7.22 20.09 -5.90
C ASP A 49 6.56 19.23 -7.00
N PRO A 50 6.90 19.44 -8.28
CA PRO A 50 6.30 18.70 -9.40
C PRO A 50 6.65 17.21 -9.40
N ILE A 51 7.74 16.79 -8.77
CA ILE A 51 8.12 15.38 -8.63
C ILE A 51 7.09 14.68 -7.74
N PHE A 52 6.80 15.24 -6.56
CA PHE A 52 5.78 14.69 -5.66
C PHE A 52 4.36 14.75 -6.22
N GLN A 53 4.04 15.74 -7.06
CA GLN A 53 2.74 15.81 -7.72
C GLN A 53 2.55 14.73 -8.80
N LYS A 54 3.62 14.36 -9.52
CA LYS A 54 3.55 13.42 -10.65
C LYS A 54 3.91 11.99 -10.26
N GLY A 55 4.77 11.81 -9.27
CA GLY A 55 5.25 10.52 -8.82
C GLY A 55 4.30 9.82 -7.85
N ARG A 56 4.44 8.49 -7.75
CA ARG A 56 3.76 7.69 -6.72
C ARG A 56 4.79 7.24 -5.70
N PHE A 57 4.83 7.94 -4.57
CA PHE A 57 5.75 7.65 -3.48
C PHE A 57 5.03 7.01 -2.29
N LEU A 58 5.65 5.98 -1.73
CA LEU A 58 5.23 5.38 -0.45
C LEU A 58 5.29 6.43 0.67
N ASN A 59 4.54 6.20 1.75
CA ASN A 59 4.76 6.97 2.97
C ASN A 59 6.13 6.62 3.56
N VAL A 60 6.72 7.57 4.29
CA VAL A 60 8.00 7.37 4.99
C VAL A 60 7.87 6.24 6.01
N PHE A 61 6.79 6.29 6.79
CA PHE A 61 6.40 5.25 7.74
C PHE A 61 5.45 4.26 7.07
N ARG A 62 5.77 2.96 7.13
CA ARG A 62 4.99 1.91 6.44
C ARG A 62 3.67 1.62 7.14
N GLU A 63 3.58 1.90 8.43
CA GLU A 63 2.35 1.87 9.23
C GLU A 63 1.31 2.88 8.73
N ASP A 64 1.77 3.95 8.08
CA ASP A 64 0.90 5.00 7.58
C ASP A 64 0.24 4.67 6.23
N ASP A 65 0.71 3.63 5.57
CA ASP A 65 0.08 3.17 4.35
C ASP A 65 -1.36 2.72 4.60
N ARG A 66 -2.22 3.09 3.65
CA ARG A 66 -3.63 2.70 3.62
C ARG A 66 -3.84 1.20 3.86
N GLY A 67 -3.05 0.36 3.20
CA GLY A 67 -3.12 -1.10 3.37
C GLY A 67 -2.69 -1.56 4.76
N SER A 68 -1.66 -0.94 5.35
CA SER A 68 -1.22 -1.26 6.70
C SER A 68 -2.28 -0.86 7.74
N LYS A 69 -2.84 0.35 7.63
CA LYS A 69 -3.95 0.81 8.50
C LYS A 69 -5.16 -0.12 8.40
N ALA A 70 -5.52 -0.56 7.20
CA ALA A 70 -6.63 -1.48 6.98
C ALA A 70 -6.40 -2.86 7.63
N ILE A 71 -5.20 -3.43 7.51
CA ILE A 71 -4.85 -4.71 8.15
C ILE A 71 -4.87 -4.59 9.67
N LEU A 72 -4.28 -3.53 10.22
CA LEU A 72 -4.28 -3.27 11.67
C LEU A 72 -5.71 -3.07 12.21
N HIS A 73 -6.58 -2.41 11.44
CA HIS A 73 -7.98 -2.27 11.80
C HIS A 73 -8.72 -3.61 11.76
N PHE A 74 -8.54 -4.37 10.68
CA PHE A 74 -9.19 -5.67 10.48
C PHE A 74 -8.79 -6.67 11.56
N ALA A 75 -7.50 -6.74 11.92
CA ALA A 75 -6.97 -7.66 12.92
C ALA A 75 -7.04 -7.14 14.37
N ARG A 76 -7.73 -6.02 14.62
CA ARG A 76 -7.81 -5.40 15.94
C ARG A 76 -8.41 -6.36 16.98
N ASN A 77 -7.84 -6.37 18.20
CA ASN A 77 -8.26 -7.21 19.32
C ASN A 77 -7.94 -8.71 19.19
N LEU A 78 -7.09 -9.10 18.23
CA LEU A 78 -6.64 -10.49 18.06
C LEU A 78 -5.28 -10.76 18.75
N GLU A 79 -4.77 -9.86 19.58
CA GLU A 79 -3.43 -9.96 20.17
C GLU A 79 -3.27 -11.20 21.06
N LYS A 80 -4.38 -11.73 21.59
CA LYS A 80 -4.43 -12.92 22.44
C LYS A 80 -4.92 -14.18 21.72
N ASP A 81 -5.28 -14.09 20.44
CA ASP A 81 -5.77 -15.21 19.62
C ASP A 81 -4.88 -15.36 18.38
N LEU A 82 -3.71 -15.96 18.59
CA LEU A 82 -2.69 -16.13 17.55
C LEU A 82 -3.20 -16.88 16.32
N PRO A 83 -3.96 -18.00 16.43
CA PRO A 83 -4.52 -18.67 15.25
C PRO A 83 -5.41 -17.77 14.40
N THR A 84 -6.36 -17.05 15.01
CA THR A 84 -7.25 -16.15 14.28
C THR A 84 -6.49 -14.95 13.72
N LEU A 85 -5.51 -14.41 14.45
CA LEU A 85 -4.63 -13.35 13.98
C LEU A 85 -3.88 -13.76 12.71
N ILE A 86 -3.29 -14.94 12.68
CA ILE A 86 -2.59 -15.46 11.49
C ILE A 86 -3.55 -15.53 10.31
N HIS A 87 -4.72 -16.14 10.46
CA HIS A 87 -5.71 -16.22 9.38
C HIS A 87 -6.15 -14.83 8.89
N ALA A 88 -6.38 -13.88 9.80
CA ALA A 88 -6.74 -12.51 9.45
C ALA A 88 -5.64 -11.79 8.66
N LEU A 89 -4.38 -11.94 9.06
CA LEU A 89 -3.25 -11.33 8.36
C LEU A 89 -3.06 -11.92 6.95
N PHE A 90 -3.11 -13.24 6.82
CA PHE A 90 -3.01 -13.90 5.51
C PHE A 90 -4.16 -13.49 4.59
N PHE A 91 -5.39 -13.55 5.09
CA PHE A 91 -6.57 -13.16 4.33
C PHE A 91 -6.51 -11.68 3.89
N ALA A 92 -6.11 -10.79 4.79
CA ALA A 92 -6.03 -9.37 4.50
C ALA A 92 -4.94 -9.04 3.46
N ARG A 93 -3.81 -9.75 3.50
CA ARG A 93 -2.75 -9.64 2.48
C ARG A 93 -3.13 -10.29 1.16
N TRP A 94 -3.95 -11.32 1.18
CA TRP A 94 -4.47 -11.95 -0.04
C TRP A 94 -5.43 -11.00 -0.79
N CYS A 95 -6.35 -10.37 -0.08
CA CYS A 95 -7.22 -9.33 -0.67
C CYS A 95 -6.39 -8.10 -1.09
N ASN A 96 -5.48 -7.67 -0.22
CA ASN A 96 -4.63 -6.48 -0.36
C ASN A 96 -5.41 -5.18 -0.69
N ARG A 97 -6.67 -5.11 -0.26
CA ARG A 97 -7.62 -4.04 -0.60
C ARG A 97 -8.40 -3.61 0.64
N GLN A 98 -8.32 -2.33 1.01
CA GLN A 98 -9.01 -1.79 2.18
C GLN A 98 -10.54 -1.93 2.03
N GLU A 99 -11.09 -1.58 0.87
CA GLU A 99 -12.54 -1.55 0.65
C GLU A 99 -13.19 -2.94 0.82
N THR A 100 -12.42 -4.01 0.63
CA THR A 100 -12.85 -5.39 0.91
C THR A 100 -12.86 -5.66 2.41
N LEU A 101 -11.78 -5.31 3.12
CA LEU A 101 -11.67 -5.55 4.56
C LEU A 101 -12.71 -4.76 5.36
N ASP A 102 -12.99 -3.51 4.96
CA ASP A 102 -13.99 -2.65 5.62
C ASP A 102 -15.42 -3.22 5.52
N LYS A 103 -15.69 -4.12 4.57
CA LYS A 103 -17.01 -4.76 4.37
C LYS A 103 -17.14 -6.12 5.05
N LEU A 104 -16.04 -6.67 5.58
CA LEU A 104 -16.01 -8.03 6.12
C LEU A 104 -15.89 -8.01 7.64
N SER A 105 -16.62 -8.90 8.30
CA SER A 105 -16.45 -9.13 9.74
C SER A 105 -15.41 -10.21 9.98
N LEU A 106 -14.59 -10.10 11.04
CA LEU A 106 -13.61 -11.12 11.42
C LEU A 106 -14.18 -12.54 11.53
N LYS A 107 -15.45 -12.67 11.95
CA LYS A 107 -16.12 -13.97 12.09
C LYS A 107 -16.24 -14.72 10.77
N ILE A 108 -16.26 -14.00 9.65
CA ILE A 108 -16.42 -14.61 8.32
C ILE A 108 -15.21 -15.46 7.92
N ILE A 109 -14.04 -15.19 8.50
CA ILE A 109 -12.81 -15.92 8.21
C ILE A 109 -12.94 -17.39 8.62
N SER A 110 -13.68 -17.66 9.69
CA SER A 110 -13.98 -19.02 10.16
C SER A 110 -15.16 -19.67 9.41
N GLN A 111 -15.70 -19.01 8.37
CA GLN A 111 -16.90 -19.45 7.63
C GLN A 111 -16.65 -19.46 6.11
N PRO A 112 -15.87 -20.42 5.57
CA PRO A 112 -15.39 -20.38 4.18
C PRO A 112 -16.50 -20.23 3.12
N LYS A 113 -17.63 -20.92 3.30
CA LYS A 113 -18.76 -20.87 2.35
C LYS A 113 -19.41 -19.48 2.30
N GLU A 114 -19.59 -18.85 3.45
CA GLU A 114 -20.17 -17.51 3.52
C GLU A 114 -19.15 -16.46 3.04
N LEU A 115 -17.86 -16.65 3.36
CA LEU A 115 -16.79 -15.80 2.84
C LEU A 115 -16.78 -15.78 1.32
N ILE A 116 -16.77 -16.95 0.66
CA ILE A 116 -16.79 -17.03 -0.81
C ILE A 116 -18.03 -16.33 -1.38
N LYS A 117 -19.20 -16.54 -0.78
CA LYS A 117 -20.44 -15.89 -1.21
C LYS A 117 -20.36 -14.36 -1.09
N GLN A 118 -19.84 -13.84 0.01
CA GLN A 118 -19.67 -12.40 0.22
C GLN A 118 -18.63 -11.80 -0.73
N LEU A 119 -17.49 -12.48 -0.94
CA LEU A 119 -16.49 -12.05 -1.92
C LEU A 119 -17.07 -11.99 -3.34
N GLY A 120 -17.96 -12.92 -3.71
CA GLY A 120 -18.67 -12.90 -5.00
C GLY A 120 -19.58 -11.69 -5.21
N THR A 121 -19.90 -10.93 -4.15
CA THR A 121 -20.65 -9.65 -4.25
C THR A 121 -19.75 -8.42 -4.41
N LEU A 122 -18.43 -8.60 -4.30
CA LEU A 122 -17.43 -7.53 -4.34
C LEU A 122 -16.60 -7.64 -5.62
N ASP A 123 -16.78 -6.70 -6.54
CA ASP A 123 -15.98 -6.61 -7.76
C ASP A 123 -15.16 -5.30 -7.78
N PRO A 124 -13.81 -5.35 -7.72
CA PRO A 124 -12.96 -6.52 -7.46
C PRO A 124 -12.76 -6.77 -5.95
N TRP A 125 -12.87 -7.99 -5.45
CA TRP A 125 -12.64 -8.24 -4.01
C TRP A 125 -11.14 -8.26 -3.63
N CYS A 126 -10.23 -8.36 -4.60
CA CYS A 126 -8.78 -8.26 -4.40
C CYS A 126 -8.15 -7.26 -5.36
N ASN A 127 -6.86 -6.97 -5.18
CA ASN A 127 -6.13 -6.21 -6.19
C ASN A 127 -6.05 -7.02 -7.51
N VAL A 128 -6.30 -6.33 -8.62
CA VAL A 128 -6.25 -6.93 -9.97
C VAL A 128 -4.88 -6.80 -10.63
N THR A 129 -3.94 -6.09 -9.99
CA THR A 129 -2.55 -5.94 -10.45
C THR A 129 -1.57 -6.18 -9.32
N ALA A 130 -0.47 -6.88 -9.59
CA ALA A 130 0.69 -6.99 -8.70
C ALA A 130 1.81 -6.05 -9.17
N TYR A 131 2.94 -6.00 -8.47
CA TYR A 131 4.16 -5.38 -8.99
C TYR A 131 5.06 -6.46 -9.62
N PRO A 132 5.67 -6.24 -10.81
CA PRO A 132 5.46 -5.09 -11.72
C PRO A 132 4.00 -5.02 -12.17
N VAL A 133 3.48 -3.82 -12.51
CA VAL A 133 2.04 -3.53 -12.75
C VAL A 133 1.47 -4.39 -13.86
N GLU A 134 1.18 -5.64 -13.51
CA GLU A 134 0.74 -6.72 -14.38
C GLU A 134 -0.53 -7.33 -13.78
N PRO A 135 -1.48 -7.80 -14.60
CA PRO A 135 -2.69 -8.44 -14.12
C PRO A 135 -2.38 -9.63 -13.21
N ILE A 136 -3.11 -9.74 -12.10
CA ILE A 136 -3.09 -10.94 -11.26
C ILE A 136 -4.04 -11.96 -11.85
N HIS A 137 -3.53 -13.17 -12.10
CA HIS A 137 -4.32 -14.33 -12.46
C HIS A 137 -4.37 -15.28 -11.26
N TRP A 138 -5.57 -15.50 -10.74
CA TRP A 138 -5.81 -16.53 -9.74
C TRP A 138 -6.29 -17.79 -10.48
N GLU A 139 -5.52 -18.88 -10.39
CA GLU A 139 -5.92 -20.23 -10.84
C GLU A 139 -6.77 -20.94 -9.78
#